data_AF-A0A7J7HT52-F1
#
_entry.id   AF-A0A7J7HT52-F1
#
_cell.length_a   1.000
_cell.length_b   1.000
_cell.length_c   1.000
_cell.angle_alpha   90.00
_cell.angle_beta   90.00
_cell.angle_gamma   90.00
#
_symmetry.space_group_name_H-M   'P 1'
#
loop_
_entity.id
_entity.type
_entity.pdbx_description
1 polymer ?
#
loop_
_entity_poly.entity_id
_entity_poly.type
_entity_poly.pdbx_seq_one_letter_code
_entity_poly.pdbx_strand_id
1 'polypeptide(L)'
;MKIEREQALSLFLKIMTKINKYLYDVLTKDFDSSFPQEREVSLMPHSISVDDDLNDGAKQVMEKMKIENVGLLDLESLQQYSIADREAGFEQALRSCTTISRSGLVSVKSNSRKKEKVGKNSKTAESRKRKRKSNL
;
A
#
# COMPACT_ATOMS: atom_id res chain seq x y z
N MET A 1 -64.04 46.20 -6.49
CA MET A 1 -63.04 46.93 -7.30
C MET A 1 -63.22 46.51 -8.76
N LYS A 2 -63.36 47.45 -9.71
CA LYS A 2 -63.36 47.13 -11.15
C LYS A 2 -61.90 46.94 -11.58
N ILE A 3 -61.38 45.73 -11.42
CA ILE A 3 -60.01 45.39 -11.82
C ILE A 3 -60.10 44.71 -13.19
N GLU A 4 -59.39 45.25 -14.17
CA GLU A 4 -59.29 44.63 -15.49
C GLU A 4 -58.64 43.25 -15.40
N ARG A 5 -59.06 42.31 -16.26
CA ARG A 5 -58.65 40.91 -16.21
C ARG A 5 -57.12 40.76 -16.28
N GLU A 6 -56.46 41.59 -17.08
CA GLU A 6 -55.00 41.64 -17.20
C GLU A 6 -54.32 42.13 -15.92
N GLN A 7 -54.88 43.14 -15.27
CA GLN A 7 -54.39 43.66 -14.00
C GLN A 7 -54.53 42.60 -12.90
N ALA A 8 -55.64 41.85 -12.88
CA ALA A 8 -55.85 40.75 -11.94
C ALA A 8 -54.82 39.63 -12.12
N LEU A 9 -54.51 39.23 -13.36
CA LEU A 9 -53.47 38.25 -13.66
C LEU A 9 -52.08 38.74 -13.26
N SER A 10 -51.75 40.01 -13.55
CA SER A 10 -50.46 40.59 -13.15
C SER A 10 -50.28 40.62 -11.64
N LEU A 11 -51.36 40.90 -10.90
CA LEU A 11 -51.37 40.92 -9.44
C LEU A 11 -51.21 39.51 -8.88
N PHE A 12 -51.89 38.53 -9.47
CA PHE A 12 -51.76 37.13 -9.12
C PHE A 12 -50.33 36.61 -9.32
N LEU A 13 -49.71 36.89 -10.46
CA LEU A 13 -48.30 36.52 -10.73
C LEU A 13 -47.33 37.17 -9.73
N LYS A 14 -47.55 38.44 -9.37
CA LYS A 14 -46.77 39.12 -8.32
C LYS A 14 -46.93 38.47 -6.94
N ILE A 15 -48.13 38.02 -6.60
CA ILE A 15 -48.38 37.32 -5.34
C ILE A 15 -47.70 35.94 -5.37
N MET A 16 -47.84 35.19 -6.46
CA MET A 16 -47.25 33.86 -6.60
C MET A 16 -45.72 33.90 -6.55
N THR A 17 -45.09 34.90 -7.17
CA THR A 17 -43.62 35.08 -7.08
C THR A 17 -43.18 35.40 -5.66
N LYS A 18 -43.93 36.22 -4.90
CA LYS A 18 -43.65 36.47 -3.48
C LYS A 18 -43.80 35.22 -2.62
N ILE A 19 -44.85 34.43 -2.85
CA ILE A 19 -45.06 33.16 -2.14
C ILE A 19 -43.92 32.19 -2.45
N ASN A 20 -43.56 32.03 -3.72
CA ASN A 20 -42.47 31.15 -4.13
C ASN A 20 -41.14 31.56 -3.47
N LYS A 21 -40.82 32.87 -3.47
CA LYS A 21 -39.63 33.39 -2.81
C LYS A 21 -39.64 33.10 -1.30
N TYR A 22 -40.76 33.35 -0.63
CA TYR A 22 -40.89 33.08 0.81
C TYR A 22 -40.70 31.59 1.14
N LEU A 23 -41.32 30.70 0.35
CA LEU A 23 -41.15 29.25 0.52
C LEU A 23 -39.70 28.84 0.28
N TYR A 24 -39.04 29.42 -0.72
CA TYR A 24 -37.63 29.16 -1.00
C TYR A 24 -36.74 29.62 0.17
N ASP A 25 -36.95 30.85 0.67
CA ASP A 25 -36.18 31.39 1.80
C ASP A 25 -36.34 30.55 3.08
N VAL A 26 -37.55 30.04 3.37
CA VAL A 26 -37.79 29.15 4.51
C VAL A 26 -37.06 27.82 4.31
N LEU A 27 -37.20 27.23 3.13
CA LEU A 27 -36.57 25.95 2.79
C LEU A 27 -35.05 26.07 2.85
N THR A 28 -34.45 27.13 2.28
CA THR A 28 -33.01 27.39 2.34
C THR A 28 -32.52 27.56 3.78
N LYS A 29 -33.25 28.26 4.66
CA LYS A 29 -32.88 28.37 6.08
C LYS A 29 -32.90 27.04 6.82
N ASP A 30 -33.88 26.19 6.53
CA ASP A 30 -33.95 24.84 7.10
C ASP A 30 -32.82 23.96 6.57
N PHE A 31 -32.46 24.10 5.29
CA PHE A 31 -31.31 23.39 4.70
C PHE A 31 -29.97 23.88 5.27
N ASP A 32 -29.75 25.19 5.36
CA ASP A 32 -28.52 25.80 5.90
C ASP A 32 -28.29 25.44 7.38
N SER A 33 -29.37 25.29 8.16
CA SER A 33 -29.30 24.85 9.56
C SER A 33 -29.15 23.32 9.74
N SER A 34 -29.50 22.54 8.71
CA SER A 34 -29.36 21.09 8.67
C SER A 34 -27.97 20.64 8.25
N PHE A 35 -27.26 21.45 7.46
CA PHE A 35 -25.85 21.19 7.20
C PHE A 35 -25.07 21.26 8.51
N PRO A 36 -24.22 20.27 8.80
CA PRO A 36 -23.29 20.41 9.91
C PRO A 36 -22.47 21.67 9.64
N GLN A 37 -22.67 22.72 10.46
CA GLN A 37 -21.81 23.90 10.42
C GLN A 37 -20.38 23.39 10.38
N GLU A 38 -19.61 23.84 9.38
CA GLU A 38 -18.21 23.48 9.24
C GLU A 38 -17.56 23.72 10.60
N ARG A 39 -17.31 22.63 11.33
CA ARG A 39 -16.63 22.73 12.60
C ARG A 39 -15.24 23.17 12.22
N GLU A 40 -14.88 24.38 12.61
CA GLU A 40 -13.54 24.89 12.44
C GLU A 40 -12.59 23.89 13.12
N VAL A 41 -11.95 23.05 12.31
CA VAL A 41 -10.98 22.09 12.82
C VAL A 41 -9.71 22.88 13.05
N SER A 42 -9.44 23.20 14.31
CA SER A 42 -8.16 23.77 14.70
C SER A 42 -7.04 22.77 14.39
N LEU A 43 -6.30 23.04 13.31
CA LEU A 43 -5.13 22.25 12.94
C LEU A 43 -3.96 22.71 13.79
N MET A 44 -3.62 21.92 14.81
CA MET A 44 -2.42 22.13 15.61
C MET A 44 -1.21 21.49 14.91
N PRO A 45 -0.05 22.17 14.89
CA PRO A 45 1.17 21.57 14.36
C PRO A 45 1.55 20.33 15.17
N HIS A 46 1.99 19.30 14.47
CA HIS A 46 2.48 18.08 15.11
C HIS A 46 3.80 18.36 15.83
N SER A 47 4.01 17.67 16.96
CA SER A 47 5.26 17.78 17.73
C SER A 47 6.45 17.12 17.03
N ILE A 48 6.21 16.32 16.00
CA ILE A 48 7.21 15.58 15.24
C ILE A 48 6.91 15.79 13.75
N SER A 49 7.95 16.02 12.95
CA SER A 49 7.81 16.12 11.50
C SER A 49 7.50 14.76 10.89
N VAL A 50 6.76 14.74 9.78
CA VAL A 50 6.54 13.53 8.99
C VAL A 50 7.88 12.91 8.57
N ASP A 51 8.86 13.75 8.22
CA ASP A 51 10.20 13.27 7.84
C ASP A 51 10.93 12.56 8.99
N ASP A 52 10.75 13.05 10.23
CA ASP A 52 11.36 12.45 11.41
C ASP A 52 10.75 11.08 11.72
N ASP A 53 9.42 10.96 11.63
CA ASP A 53 8.70 9.70 11.82
C ASP A 53 9.09 8.65 10.76
N LEU A 54 9.18 9.06 9.49
CA LEU A 54 9.63 8.20 8.40
C LEU A 54 11.09 7.72 8.61
N ASN A 55 11.96 8.62 9.05
CA ASN A 55 13.36 8.29 9.33
C ASN A 55 13.50 7.35 10.53
N ASP A 56 12.68 7.52 11.57
CA ASP A 56 12.68 6.61 12.72
C ASP A 56 12.18 5.21 12.31
N GLY A 57 11.10 5.14 11.52
CA GLY A 57 10.62 3.89 10.95
C GLY A 57 11.69 3.17 10.11
N ALA A 58 12.41 3.91 9.25
CA ALA A 58 13.49 3.36 8.45
C ALA A 58 14.64 2.82 9.32
N LYS A 59 15.05 3.55 10.36
CA LYS A 59 16.07 3.10 11.32
C LYS A 59 15.65 1.81 12.02
N GLN A 60 14.42 1.72 12.49
CA GLN A 60 13.92 0.51 13.16
C GLN A 60 13.96 -0.72 12.26
N VAL A 61 13.59 -0.57 10.97
CA VAL A 61 13.65 -1.68 10.00
C VAL A 61 15.09 -2.09 9.73
N MET A 62 15.99 -1.12 9.52
CA MET A 62 17.41 -1.42 9.30
C MET A 62 18.04 -2.13 10.51
N GLU A 63 17.72 -1.69 11.73
CA GLU A 63 18.20 -2.31 12.96
C GLU A 63 17.71 -3.76 13.08
N LYS A 64 16.40 -3.99 12.83
CA LYS A 64 15.82 -5.34 12.81
C LYS A 64 16.50 -6.23 11.78
N MET A 65 16.68 -5.73 10.55
CA MET A 65 17.37 -6.48 9.51
C MET A 65 18.82 -6.79 9.87
N LYS A 66 19.54 -5.84 10.48
CA LYS A 66 20.90 -6.10 10.97
C LYS A 66 20.88 -7.24 11.98
N ILE A 67 20.05 -7.16 13.01
CA ILE A 67 19.92 -8.18 14.06
C ILE A 67 19.56 -9.55 13.49
N GLU A 68 18.56 -9.61 12.60
CA GLU A 68 18.14 -10.87 11.97
C GLU A 68 19.23 -11.50 11.09
N ASN A 69 20.08 -10.67 10.48
CA ASN A 69 21.17 -11.11 9.62
C ASN A 69 22.52 -11.27 10.37
N VAL A 70 22.59 -10.93 11.67
CA VAL A 70 23.79 -11.19 12.49
C VAL A 70 24.03 -12.70 12.51
N GLY A 71 25.20 -13.11 12.01
CA GLY A 71 25.62 -14.51 11.91
C GLY A 71 25.15 -15.24 10.65
N LEU A 72 24.22 -14.68 9.86
CA LEU A 72 23.90 -15.21 8.53
C LEU A 72 24.92 -14.75 7.48
N LEU A 73 25.37 -13.50 7.59
CA LEU A 73 26.34 -12.88 6.69
C LEU A 73 27.73 -12.81 7.34
N ASP A 74 28.23 -13.95 7.79
CA ASP A 74 29.58 -14.04 8.34
C ASP A 74 30.62 -13.94 7.22
N LEU A 75 31.52 -12.96 7.31
CA LEU A 75 32.43 -12.58 6.22
C LEU A 75 33.37 -13.73 5.84
N GLU A 76 33.83 -14.51 6.84
CA GLU A 76 34.65 -15.71 6.62
C GLU A 76 33.86 -16.79 5.85
N SER A 77 32.58 -16.95 6.17
CA SER A 77 31.70 -17.89 5.46
C SER A 77 31.35 -17.44 4.04
N LEU A 78 31.36 -16.13 3.76
CA LEU A 78 31.16 -15.62 2.40
C LEU A 78 32.43 -15.67 1.56
N GLN A 79 33.61 -15.57 2.19
CA GLN A 79 34.90 -15.60 1.49
C GLN A 79 35.13 -16.93 0.73
N GLN A 80 34.54 -18.04 1.18
CA GLN A 80 34.60 -19.32 0.45
C GLN A 80 33.92 -19.27 -0.93
N TYR A 81 33.05 -18.29 -1.17
CA TYR A 81 32.38 -18.05 -2.44
C TYR A 81 33.05 -16.91 -3.24
N SER A 82 34.16 -16.35 -2.76
CA SER A 82 34.90 -15.32 -3.49
C SER A 82 35.53 -15.89 -4.76
N ILE A 83 35.41 -15.14 -5.85
CA ILE A 83 36.03 -15.47 -7.14
C ILE A 83 37.40 -14.78 -7.13
N ALA A 84 38.47 -15.57 -6.94
CA ALA A 84 39.84 -15.05 -6.80
C ALA A 84 40.34 -14.34 -8.06
N ASP A 85 40.06 -14.90 -9.24
CA ASP A 85 40.42 -14.32 -10.53
C ASP A 85 39.21 -13.60 -11.14
N ARG A 86 39.24 -12.26 -11.15
CA ARG A 86 38.14 -11.39 -11.59
C ARG A 86 37.42 -11.92 -12.84
N GLU A 87 38.11 -11.95 -13.99
CA GLU A 87 37.48 -12.33 -15.26
C GLU A 87 37.61 -13.84 -15.52
N ALA A 88 38.80 -14.42 -15.36
CA ALA A 88 39.04 -15.82 -15.67
C ALA A 88 38.32 -16.78 -14.70
N GLY A 89 38.29 -16.43 -13.41
CA GLY A 89 37.56 -17.19 -12.39
C GLY A 89 36.05 -17.01 -12.51
N PHE A 90 35.59 -15.85 -12.97
CA PHE A 90 34.18 -15.62 -13.26
C PHE A 90 33.70 -16.43 -14.46
N GLU A 91 34.44 -16.42 -15.56
CA GLU A 91 34.20 -17.27 -16.73
C GLU A 91 34.16 -18.76 -16.36
N GLN A 92 35.07 -19.20 -15.49
CA GLN A 92 35.10 -20.58 -15.00
C GLN A 92 33.87 -20.91 -14.14
N ALA A 93 33.46 -20.00 -13.26
CA ALA A 93 32.25 -20.15 -12.44
C ALA A 93 30.99 -20.22 -13.31
N LEU A 94 30.89 -19.38 -14.35
CA LEU A 94 29.79 -19.41 -15.30
C LEU A 94 29.73 -20.72 -16.09
N ARG A 95 30.87 -21.27 -16.51
CA ARG A 95 30.94 -22.57 -17.20
C ARG A 95 30.46 -23.74 -16.33
N SER A 96 30.60 -23.65 -15.01
CA SER A 96 30.05 -24.65 -14.07
C SER A 96 28.52 -24.63 -14.01
N CYS A 97 27.88 -23.57 -14.51
CA CYS A 97 26.44 -23.43 -14.55
C CYS A 97 25.90 -23.98 -15.88
N THR A 98 25.21 -25.12 -15.83
CA THR A 98 24.86 -25.90 -17.03
C THR A 98 23.82 -25.25 -17.94
N THR A 99 23.08 -24.24 -17.45
CA THR A 99 22.00 -23.59 -18.21
C THR A 99 21.89 -22.11 -17.85
N ILE A 100 22.66 -21.26 -18.52
CA ILE A 100 22.38 -19.82 -18.56
C ILE A 100 21.29 -19.62 -19.61
N SER A 101 20.07 -19.31 -19.17
CA SER A 101 18.96 -19.11 -20.10
C SER A 101 19.17 -17.82 -20.89
N ARG A 102 18.70 -17.78 -22.14
CA ARG A 102 18.74 -16.58 -23.01
C ARG A 102 18.01 -15.36 -22.41
N SER A 103 17.19 -15.60 -21.39
CA SER A 103 16.50 -14.59 -20.56
C SER A 103 17.35 -13.99 -19.43
N GLY A 104 18.61 -14.40 -19.27
CA GLY A 104 19.49 -13.95 -18.19
C GLY A 104 19.24 -14.63 -16.84
N LEU A 105 18.31 -15.59 -16.77
CA LEU A 105 18.02 -16.35 -15.56
C LEU A 105 19.02 -17.51 -15.41
N VAL A 106 19.72 -17.50 -14.27
CA VAL A 106 20.70 -18.53 -13.89
C VAL A 106 20.11 -19.37 -12.76
N SER A 107 19.88 -20.66 -13.02
CA SER A 107 19.43 -21.60 -11.99
C SER A 107 20.59 -22.49 -11.58
N VAL A 108 21.04 -22.36 -10.33
CA VAL A 108 22.11 -23.17 -9.76
C VAL A 108 21.49 -24.29 -8.92
N LYS A 109 21.88 -25.54 -9.20
CA LYS A 109 21.47 -26.69 -8.38
C LYS A 109 22.09 -26.54 -7.00
N SER A 110 21.27 -26.37 -5.95
CA SER A 110 21.78 -26.26 -4.59
C SER A 110 22.55 -27.53 -4.20
N ASN A 111 23.81 -27.38 -3.85
CA ASN A 111 24.66 -28.44 -3.31
C ASN A 111 24.78 -28.27 -1.79
N SER A 112 23.64 -28.21 -1.09
CA SER A 112 23.66 -28.26 0.37
C SER A 112 24.07 -29.66 0.82
N ARG A 113 25.35 -29.87 1.14
CA ARG A 113 25.72 -30.92 2.09
C ARG A 113 25.02 -30.54 3.39
N LYS A 114 24.21 -31.45 3.94
CA LYS A 114 23.45 -31.23 5.17
C LYS A 114 24.41 -30.70 6.25
N LYS A 115 24.44 -29.37 6.45
CA LYS A 115 25.04 -28.80 7.65
C LYS A 115 24.14 -29.28 8.80
N GLU A 116 24.78 -29.81 9.83
CA GLU A 116 24.12 -30.26 11.04
C GLU A 116 23.23 -29.12 11.55
N LYS A 117 21.95 -29.42 11.77
CA LYS A 117 20.94 -28.42 12.11
C LYS A 117 21.29 -27.80 13.47
N VAL A 118 21.89 -26.62 13.48
CA VAL A 118 21.76 -25.72 14.62
C VAL A 118 20.40 -25.03 14.48
N GLY A 119 19.58 -25.21 15.51
CA GLY A 119 18.12 -25.17 15.47
C GLY A 119 17.49 -23.93 14.82
N LYS A 120 16.45 -24.19 14.02
CA LYS A 120 15.28 -23.31 13.97
C LYS A 120 14.06 -24.10 13.50
N ASN A 121 13.05 -24.13 14.35
CA ASN A 121 11.71 -24.59 14.05
C ASN A 121 11.10 -23.72 12.94
N SER A 122 11.05 -24.20 11.71
CA SER A 122 10.14 -23.68 10.70
C SER A 122 9.18 -24.79 10.31
N LYS A 123 7.92 -24.65 10.75
CA LYS A 123 6.81 -25.50 10.35
C LYS A 123 6.72 -25.48 8.82
N THR A 124 7.15 -26.55 8.16
CA THR A 124 6.84 -26.81 6.76
C THR A 124 5.34 -26.98 6.64
N ALA A 125 4.67 -26.00 6.03
CA ALA A 125 3.31 -26.17 5.54
C ALA A 125 3.33 -27.29 4.49
N GLU A 126 2.86 -28.45 4.90
CA GLU A 126 2.71 -29.63 4.07
C GLU A 126 1.68 -29.31 2.96
N SER A 127 2.16 -29.15 1.73
CA SER A 127 1.30 -28.96 0.55
C SER A 127 0.49 -30.24 0.31
N ARG A 128 -0.74 -30.30 0.86
CA ARG A 128 -1.68 -31.38 0.58
C ARG A 128 -2.05 -31.38 -0.90
N LYS A 129 -1.46 -32.31 -1.65
CA LYS A 129 -1.82 -32.66 -3.03
C LYS A 129 -3.28 -33.14 -3.04
N ARG A 130 -4.21 -32.27 -3.44
CA ARG A 130 -5.64 -32.62 -3.60
C ARG A 130 -5.77 -33.63 -4.74
N LYS A 131 -5.99 -34.90 -4.38
CA LYS A 131 -6.36 -35.97 -5.32
C LYS A 131 -7.82 -35.72 -5.76
N ARG A 132 -8.05 -35.35 -7.02
CA ARG A 132 -9.40 -35.30 -7.60
C ARG A 132 -9.99 -36.72 -7.59
N LYS A 133 -11.12 -36.92 -6.91
CA LYS A 133 -11.95 -38.12 -7.10
C LYS A 133 -12.80 -37.89 -8.35
N SER A 134 -12.64 -38.75 -9.35
CA SER A 134 -13.61 -38.94 -10.44
C SER A 134 -14.72 -39.84 -9.91
N ASN A 135 -15.96 -39.34 -9.86
CA ASN A 135 -17.11 -40.20 -9.65
C ASN A 135 -17.52 -40.78 -11.02
N LEU A 136 -17.73 -42.10 -11.05
CA LEU A 136 -18.60 -42.77 -12.02
C LEU A 136 -20.04 -42.33 -11.80
#